data_AF-A0A125K421-F1
#
_entry.id   AF-A0A125K421-F1
#
_cell.length_a   1.000
_cell.length_b   1.000
_cell.length_c   1.000
_cell.angle_alpha   90.00
_cell.angle_beta   90.00
_cell.angle_gamma   90.00
#
_symmetry.space_group_name_H-M   'P 1'
#
loop_
_entity.id
_entity.type
_entity.pdbx_description
1 polymer ?
#
loop_
_entity_poly.entity_id
_entity_poly.type
_entity_poly.pdbx_seq_one_letter_code
_entity_poly.pdbx_strand_id
1 'polypeptide(L)'
;MFRLATVFACTLLATSLPACTPQNDSLHKSPEQASSSAAQQAHEEQQAYQDQYKAARALSDRCAYYDAKCLAPANKLNDAANAKLIAAITAGDPTAADYMATEKVPDAAWRATSKTIINRADSLLGTSDTHATIWLTLAGYLTTLGEFVPRNYDRATLYYGAAWLAGDASAAASAANVYNAEHDLVNAYLWALRCTSGCTGLRVETSALESSLDTPTIRLVQAKAADRSTMGL
;
A
#
# COMPACT_ATOMS: atom_id res chain seq x y z
N MET A 1 57.81 -13.71 12.56
CA MET A 1 58.26 -12.31 12.32
C MET A 1 57.30 -11.40 13.09
N PHE A 2 57.51 -11.22 14.38
CA PHE A 2 58.16 -10.06 15.05
C PHE A 2 57.42 -8.71 14.91
N ARG A 3 56.68 -8.36 16.00
CA ARG A 3 56.44 -7.06 16.69
C ARG A 3 55.98 -5.84 15.84
N LEU A 4 55.05 -4.99 16.30
CA LEU A 4 55.16 -4.12 17.48
C LEU A 4 53.79 -3.72 18.05
N ALA A 5 53.72 -3.71 19.38
CA ALA A 5 52.72 -3.03 20.19
C ALA A 5 53.09 -1.56 20.35
N THR A 6 52.10 -0.67 20.48
CA THR A 6 52.30 0.68 21.03
C THR A 6 51.22 0.97 22.07
N VAL A 7 51.68 1.23 23.28
CA VAL A 7 50.94 1.64 24.48
C VAL A 7 51.41 3.06 24.80
N PHE A 8 50.49 4.02 24.96
CA PHE A 8 50.66 5.33 25.63
C PHE A 8 49.23 5.90 25.81
N ALA A 9 48.80 6.55 26.88
CA ALA A 9 49.28 6.72 28.24
C ALA A 9 48.08 7.23 29.05
N CYS A 10 48.00 6.81 30.32
CA CYS A 10 47.08 7.32 31.33
C CYS A 10 47.38 8.79 31.65
N THR A 11 46.36 9.64 31.62
CA THR A 11 46.38 10.93 32.33
C THR A 11 45.25 10.90 33.37
N LEU A 12 45.65 10.70 34.62
CA LEU A 12 44.82 10.93 35.80
C LEU A 12 44.67 12.43 36.02
N LEU A 13 43.44 12.93 36.06
CA LEU A 13 43.09 14.21 36.67
C LEU A 13 41.92 13.96 37.61
N ALA A 14 42.26 13.84 38.90
CA ALA A 14 41.32 13.86 40.00
C ALA A 14 41.18 15.30 40.49
N THR A 15 39.98 15.87 40.41
CA THR A 15 39.58 17.03 41.22
C THR A 15 38.09 16.97 41.55
N SER A 16 37.83 16.79 42.84
CA SER A 16 36.72 17.31 43.66
C SER A 16 35.26 17.15 43.19
N LEU A 17 34.56 16.28 43.94
CA LEU A 17 33.12 16.28 44.15
C LEU A 17 32.62 17.65 44.66
N PRO A 18 31.40 18.04 44.26
CA PRO A 18 30.43 18.52 45.24
C PRO A 18 29.15 17.67 45.22
N ALA A 19 28.77 17.29 46.44
CA ALA A 19 27.43 17.03 46.96
C ALA A 19 26.31 16.60 45.99
N CYS A 20 25.77 15.41 46.29
CA CYS A 20 24.46 14.94 45.88
C CYS A 20 23.38 16.01 46.10
N THR A 21 22.75 16.43 45.01
CA THR A 21 21.36 16.90 44.99
C THR A 21 20.51 15.79 44.35
N PRO A 22 19.36 15.40 44.94
CA PRO A 22 18.46 14.46 44.28
C PRO A 22 17.81 15.21 43.12
N GLN A 23 18.28 14.94 41.91
CA GLN A 23 17.72 15.49 40.69
C GLN A 23 16.45 14.69 40.40
N ASN A 24 15.31 15.36 40.58
CA ASN A 24 13.98 14.88 40.26
C ASN A 24 13.98 14.15 38.90
N ASP A 25 13.51 12.90 38.91
CA ASP A 25 13.18 12.12 37.72
C ASP A 25 12.08 12.82 36.91
N SER A 26 12.45 13.77 36.06
CA SER A 26 11.60 14.22 34.97
C SER A 26 12.04 13.54 33.68
N LEU A 27 11.49 12.35 33.46
CA LEU A 27 10.93 11.86 32.19
C LEU A 27 11.39 12.63 30.94
N HIS A 28 12.66 12.50 30.55
CA HIS A 28 13.07 12.67 29.17
C HIS A 28 13.15 11.29 28.54
N LYS A 29 12.00 10.79 28.05
CA LYS A 29 12.02 9.70 27.07
C LYS A 29 12.81 10.22 25.87
N SER A 30 13.96 9.60 25.63
CA SER A 30 14.77 9.87 24.45
C SER A 30 13.89 9.65 23.20
N PRO A 31 13.99 10.49 22.14
CA PRO A 31 13.18 10.35 20.91
C PRO A 31 13.23 8.94 20.30
N GLU A 32 14.32 8.21 20.55
CA GLU A 32 14.53 6.81 20.15
C GLU A 32 13.63 5.80 20.89
N GLN A 33 13.34 6.04 22.18
CA GLN A 33 12.39 5.23 22.96
C GLN A 33 10.93 5.60 22.70
N ALA A 34 10.67 6.85 22.29
CA ALA A 34 9.35 7.27 21.86
C ALA A 34 8.99 6.64 20.50
N SER A 35 9.93 6.60 19.54
CA SER A 35 9.69 6.01 18.22
C SER A 35 9.53 4.49 18.29
N SER A 36 10.28 3.79 19.16
CA SER A 36 10.12 2.34 19.34
C SER A 36 8.77 1.99 19.97
N SER A 37 8.29 2.79 20.93
CA SER A 37 6.98 2.56 21.56
C SER A 37 5.81 2.81 20.61
N ALA A 38 5.91 3.83 19.75
CA ALA A 38 4.87 4.15 18.76
C ALA A 38 4.80 3.09 17.64
N ALA A 39 5.96 2.64 17.14
CA ALA A 39 6.00 1.57 16.14
C ALA A 39 5.46 0.24 16.68
N GLN A 40 5.75 -0.07 17.94
CA GLN A 40 5.26 -1.28 18.59
C GLN A 40 3.75 -1.21 18.84
N GLN A 41 3.23 -0.06 19.26
CA GLN A 41 1.80 0.15 19.40
C GLN A 41 1.06 0.06 18.06
N ALA A 42 1.60 0.63 16.99
CA ALA A 42 1.02 0.50 15.64
C ALA A 42 0.99 -0.96 15.16
N HIS A 43 2.04 -1.73 15.46
CA HIS A 43 2.08 -3.15 15.15
C HIS A 43 1.05 -3.98 15.95
N GLU A 44 0.90 -3.69 17.23
CA GLU A 44 -0.12 -4.32 18.08
C GLU A 44 -1.54 -3.99 17.61
N GLU A 45 -1.80 -2.74 17.24
CA GLU A 45 -3.09 -2.30 16.69
C GLU A 45 -3.40 -3.00 15.35
N GLN A 46 -2.38 -3.18 14.51
CA GLN A 46 -2.47 -3.91 13.24
C GLN A 46 -2.84 -5.39 13.45
N GLN A 47 -2.08 -6.09 14.29
CA GLN A 47 -2.36 -7.50 14.60
C GLN A 47 -3.77 -7.67 15.18
N ALA A 48 -4.22 -6.71 15.99
CA ALA A 48 -5.49 -6.80 16.68
C ALA A 48 -6.71 -6.84 15.74
N TYR A 49 -6.73 -6.14 14.59
CA TYR A 49 -7.87 -6.25 13.66
C TYR A 49 -7.74 -7.47 12.75
N GLN A 50 -6.52 -7.84 12.34
CA GLN A 50 -6.28 -9.03 11.50
C GLN A 50 -6.65 -10.32 12.23
N ASP A 51 -6.26 -10.45 13.50
CA ASP A 51 -6.59 -11.61 14.32
C ASP A 51 -8.09 -11.70 14.60
N GLN A 52 -8.77 -10.55 14.74
CA GLN A 52 -10.22 -10.52 14.88
C GLN A 52 -10.94 -10.98 13.60
N TYR A 53 -10.49 -10.60 12.42
CA TYR A 53 -11.03 -11.13 11.16
C TYR A 53 -10.81 -12.64 11.03
N LYS A 54 -9.61 -13.13 11.34
CA LYS A 54 -9.30 -14.58 11.32
C LYS A 54 -10.19 -15.35 12.29
N ALA A 55 -10.36 -14.84 13.52
CA ALA A 55 -11.21 -15.45 14.53
C ALA A 55 -12.68 -15.44 14.12
N ALA A 56 -13.17 -14.35 13.54
CA ALA A 56 -14.53 -14.25 13.04
C ALA A 56 -14.80 -15.26 11.92
N ARG A 57 -13.89 -15.38 10.95
CA ARG A 57 -14.00 -16.35 9.85
C ARG A 57 -13.98 -17.79 10.35
N ALA A 58 -13.04 -18.14 11.23
CA ALA A 58 -12.97 -19.47 11.84
C ALA A 58 -14.23 -19.81 12.66
N LEU A 59 -14.91 -18.81 13.24
CA LEU A 59 -16.18 -19.03 13.91
C LEU A 59 -17.33 -19.21 12.90
N SER A 60 -17.41 -18.38 11.86
CA SER A 60 -18.38 -18.51 10.78
C SER A 60 -18.30 -19.87 10.06
N ASP A 61 -17.09 -20.36 9.77
CA ASP A 61 -16.88 -21.64 9.07
C ASP A 61 -17.30 -22.85 9.92
N ARG A 62 -17.22 -22.74 11.25
CA ARG A 62 -17.67 -23.78 12.19
C ARG A 62 -19.17 -23.77 12.42
N CYS A 63 -19.82 -22.63 12.17
CA CYS A 63 -21.27 -22.56 12.24
C CYS A 63 -21.86 -23.27 11.03
N ALA A 64 -22.77 -24.22 11.27
CA ALA A 64 -23.63 -24.72 10.19
C ALA A 64 -24.30 -23.50 9.54
N TYR A 65 -24.26 -23.44 8.21
CA TYR A 65 -24.47 -22.27 7.34
C TYR A 65 -25.74 -21.42 7.62
N TYR A 66 -26.63 -21.85 8.52
CA TYR A 66 -27.89 -21.19 8.83
C TYR A 66 -28.27 -21.09 10.33
N ASP A 67 -27.39 -21.44 11.28
CA ASP A 67 -27.69 -21.19 12.71
C ASP A 67 -27.38 -19.73 13.08
N ALA A 68 -28.42 -18.88 13.05
CA ALA A 68 -28.33 -17.47 13.40
C ALA A 68 -27.78 -17.22 14.82
N LYS A 69 -28.01 -18.14 15.77
CA LYS A 69 -27.46 -18.02 17.12
C LYS A 69 -25.96 -18.30 17.16
N CYS A 70 -25.48 -19.17 16.27
CA CYS A 70 -24.06 -19.45 16.10
C CYS A 70 -23.34 -18.31 15.36
N LEU A 71 -24.00 -17.66 14.40
CA LEU A 71 -23.40 -16.58 13.59
C LEU A 71 -23.30 -15.24 14.33
N ALA A 72 -24.17 -14.96 15.31
CA ALA A 72 -24.19 -13.66 16.00
C ALA A 72 -22.85 -13.24 16.63
N PRO A 73 -22.10 -14.13 17.32
CA PRO A 73 -20.79 -13.76 17.86
C PRO A 73 -19.72 -13.56 16.76
N ALA A 74 -19.80 -14.28 15.65
CA ALA A 74 -18.89 -14.09 14.51
C ALA A 74 -19.12 -12.72 13.86
N ASN A 75 -20.38 -12.34 13.67
CA ASN A 75 -20.75 -11.01 13.18
C ASN A 75 -20.23 -9.90 14.10
N LYS A 76 -20.37 -10.07 15.42
CA LYS A 76 -19.83 -9.09 16.39
C LYS A 76 -18.31 -8.93 16.29
N LEU A 77 -17.57 -10.01 16.05
CA LEU A 77 -16.12 -9.96 15.84
C LEU A 77 -15.79 -9.26 14.51
N ASN A 78 -16.51 -9.55 13.43
CA ASN A 78 -16.36 -8.87 12.15
C ASN A 78 -16.64 -7.37 12.26
N ASP A 79 -17.69 -6.97 12.97
CA ASP A 79 -18.03 -5.55 13.18
C ASP A 79 -16.93 -4.82 13.94
N ALA A 80 -16.37 -5.45 14.98
CA ALA A 80 -15.26 -4.88 15.74
C ALA A 80 -13.97 -4.77 14.89
N ALA A 81 -13.66 -5.78 14.09
CA ALA A 81 -12.53 -5.77 13.17
C ALA A 81 -12.69 -4.69 12.09
N ASN A 82 -13.90 -4.58 11.50
CA ASN A 82 -14.25 -3.54 10.53
C ASN A 82 -14.07 -2.13 11.11
N ALA A 83 -14.54 -1.89 12.34
CA ALA A 83 -14.40 -0.58 12.97
C ALA A 83 -12.91 -0.18 13.13
N LYS A 84 -12.05 -1.12 13.51
CA LYS A 84 -10.60 -0.89 13.63
C LYS A 84 -9.95 -0.66 12.27
N LEU A 85 -10.27 -1.47 11.26
CA LEU A 85 -9.74 -1.31 9.91
C LEU A 85 -10.10 0.07 9.34
N ILE A 86 -11.37 0.48 9.47
CA ILE A 86 -11.83 1.81 9.04
C ILE A 86 -11.05 2.92 9.75
N ALA A 87 -10.82 2.80 11.06
CA ALA A 87 -10.04 3.76 11.83
C ALA A 87 -8.58 3.84 11.34
N ALA A 88 -7.93 2.70 11.10
CA ALA A 88 -6.56 2.63 10.62
C ALA A 88 -6.40 3.24 9.22
N ILE A 89 -7.33 2.94 8.30
CA ILE A 89 -7.36 3.58 6.97
C ILE A 89 -7.57 5.09 7.08
N THR A 90 -8.46 5.52 7.98
CA THR A 90 -8.71 6.95 8.24
C THR A 90 -7.47 7.65 8.78
N ALA A 91 -6.65 6.96 9.57
CA ALA A 91 -5.36 7.44 10.05
C ALA A 91 -4.25 7.41 8.98
N GLY A 92 -4.52 6.82 7.80
CA GLY A 92 -3.57 6.73 6.71
C GLY A 92 -2.53 5.62 6.87
N ASP A 93 -2.85 4.56 7.62
CA ASP A 93 -2.02 3.37 7.80
C ASP A 93 -1.88 2.58 6.47
N PRO A 94 -0.67 2.50 5.88
CA PRO A 94 -0.46 1.78 4.63
C PRO A 94 -0.67 0.27 4.76
N THR A 95 -0.53 -0.29 5.96
CA THR A 95 -0.70 -1.74 6.18
C THR A 95 -2.18 -2.13 6.23
N ALA A 96 -3.01 -1.25 6.78
CA ALA A 96 -4.46 -1.38 6.67
C ALA A 96 -4.91 -1.29 5.21
N ALA A 97 -4.31 -0.38 4.44
CA ALA A 97 -4.59 -0.22 3.02
C ALA A 97 -4.18 -1.47 2.23
N ASP A 98 -2.98 -1.99 2.46
CA ASP A 98 -2.51 -3.24 1.86
C ASP A 98 -3.45 -4.42 2.18
N TYR A 99 -3.85 -4.54 3.45
CA TYR A 99 -4.84 -5.55 3.87
C TYR A 99 -6.17 -5.41 3.11
N MET A 100 -6.67 -4.19 2.89
CA MET A 100 -7.85 -3.98 2.06
C MET A 100 -7.64 -4.41 0.61
N ALA A 101 -6.44 -4.22 0.05
CA ALA A 101 -6.13 -4.59 -1.33
C ALA A 101 -6.05 -6.12 -1.54
N THR A 102 -5.57 -6.86 -0.53
CA THR A 102 -5.26 -8.29 -0.67
C THR A 102 -6.33 -9.22 -0.08
N GLU A 103 -7.10 -8.75 0.90
CA GLU A 103 -8.05 -9.58 1.63
C GLU A 103 -9.50 -9.28 1.26
N LYS A 104 -10.37 -10.27 1.48
CA LYS A 104 -11.81 -10.09 1.31
C LYS A 104 -12.38 -9.26 2.47
N VAL A 105 -12.39 -7.94 2.27
CA VAL A 105 -12.96 -6.98 3.22
C VAL A 105 -14.45 -6.70 2.90
N PRO A 106 -15.35 -6.58 3.90
CA PRO A 106 -16.75 -6.26 3.67
C PRO A 106 -16.99 -4.90 2.99
N ASP A 107 -18.01 -4.82 2.13
CA ASP A 107 -18.44 -3.60 1.42
C ASP A 107 -18.64 -2.39 2.35
N ALA A 108 -19.06 -2.62 3.60
CA ALA A 108 -19.24 -1.57 4.59
C ALA A 108 -17.94 -0.80 4.87
N ALA A 109 -16.81 -1.50 4.96
CA ALA A 109 -15.51 -0.87 5.18
C ALA A 109 -15.03 -0.14 3.91
N TRP A 110 -15.21 -0.73 2.72
CA TRP A 110 -14.94 -0.04 1.45
C TRP A 110 -15.74 1.25 1.31
N ARG A 111 -17.05 1.20 1.58
CA ARG A 111 -17.93 2.37 1.54
C ARG A 111 -17.52 3.46 2.53
N ALA A 112 -17.10 3.07 3.73
CA ALA A 112 -16.69 4.00 4.77
C ALA A 112 -15.34 4.67 4.47
N THR A 113 -14.46 4.01 3.72
CA THR A 113 -13.08 4.44 3.53
C THR A 113 -12.75 4.95 2.13
N SER A 114 -13.60 4.70 1.13
CA SER A 114 -13.32 5.02 -0.28
C SER A 114 -12.94 6.49 -0.51
N LYS A 115 -13.66 7.43 0.11
CA LYS A 115 -13.33 8.86 0.02
C LYS A 115 -11.96 9.18 0.62
N THR A 116 -11.62 8.57 1.76
CA THR A 116 -10.31 8.72 2.40
C THR A 116 -9.21 8.18 1.50
N ILE A 117 -9.40 6.98 0.93
CA ILE A 117 -8.45 6.36 0.00
C ILE A 117 -8.18 7.29 -1.19
N ILE A 118 -9.24 7.81 -1.82
CA ILE A 118 -9.12 8.77 -2.94
C ILE A 118 -8.35 10.03 -2.52
N ASN A 119 -8.74 10.67 -1.42
CA ASN A 119 -8.07 11.89 -0.95
C ASN A 119 -6.59 11.66 -0.63
N ARG A 120 -6.26 10.49 -0.07
CA ARG A 120 -4.89 10.09 0.25
C ARG A 120 -4.09 9.87 -1.03
N ALA A 121 -4.63 9.14 -2.00
CA ALA A 121 -4.01 8.93 -3.30
C ALA A 121 -3.77 10.26 -4.04
N ASP A 122 -4.73 11.19 -4.02
CA ASP A 122 -4.57 12.53 -4.60
C ASP A 122 -3.37 13.28 -3.98
N SER A 123 -3.18 13.18 -2.66
CA SER A 123 -2.04 13.80 -1.97
C SER A 123 -0.68 13.16 -2.28
N LEU A 124 -0.69 11.95 -2.85
CA LEU A 124 0.50 11.15 -3.13
C LEU A 124 0.90 11.16 -4.61
N LEU A 125 0.13 11.83 -5.47
CA LEU A 125 0.48 11.99 -6.88
C LEU A 125 1.86 12.67 -7.03
N GLY A 126 2.74 12.04 -7.81
CA GLY A 126 4.11 12.51 -8.03
C GLY A 126 5.12 12.13 -6.94
N THR A 127 4.70 11.39 -5.91
CA THR A 127 5.62 10.84 -4.91
C THR A 127 6.16 9.47 -5.35
N SER A 128 7.38 9.13 -4.97
CA SER A 128 8.04 7.84 -5.28
C SER A 128 8.21 6.94 -4.04
N ASP A 129 7.30 7.07 -3.06
CA ASP A 129 7.30 6.28 -1.83
C ASP A 129 6.64 4.90 -2.07
N THR A 130 7.17 3.85 -1.45
CA THR A 130 6.55 2.51 -1.49
C THR A 130 5.18 2.50 -0.83
N HIS A 131 4.91 3.36 0.16
CA HIS A 131 3.53 3.48 0.66
C HIS A 131 2.60 4.15 -0.35
N ALA A 132 3.12 4.99 -1.26
CA ALA A 132 2.30 5.64 -2.27
C ALA A 132 1.71 4.64 -3.25
N THR A 133 2.45 3.58 -3.62
CA THR A 133 1.97 2.56 -4.55
C THR A 133 0.67 1.92 -4.07
N ILE A 134 0.56 1.59 -2.78
CA ILE A 134 -0.62 0.94 -2.19
C ILE A 134 -1.86 1.85 -2.33
N TRP A 135 -1.75 3.11 -1.91
CA TRP A 135 -2.88 4.06 -1.97
C TRP A 135 -3.28 4.38 -3.41
N LEU A 136 -2.31 4.57 -4.29
CA LEU A 136 -2.54 4.85 -5.71
C LEU A 136 -3.20 3.64 -6.40
N THR A 137 -2.71 2.43 -6.18
CA THR A 137 -3.29 1.21 -6.76
C THR A 137 -4.71 0.95 -6.25
N LEU A 138 -4.98 1.16 -4.96
CA LEU A 138 -6.35 1.09 -4.40
C LEU A 138 -7.29 2.13 -5.00
N ALA A 139 -6.84 3.38 -5.12
CA ALA A 139 -7.63 4.44 -5.73
C ALA A 139 -7.93 4.15 -7.20
N GLY A 140 -6.95 3.64 -7.94
CA GLY A 140 -7.12 3.16 -9.31
C GLY A 140 -8.16 2.05 -9.41
N TYR A 141 -8.14 1.10 -8.48
CA TYR A 141 -9.13 0.01 -8.41
C TYR A 141 -10.55 0.56 -8.19
N LEU A 142 -10.72 1.42 -7.20
CA LEU A 142 -12.02 2.04 -6.87
C LEU A 142 -12.60 2.81 -8.05
N THR A 143 -11.79 3.63 -8.74
CA THR A 143 -12.27 4.41 -9.90
C THR A 143 -12.42 3.57 -11.17
N THR A 144 -11.72 2.46 -11.29
CA THR A 144 -11.94 1.49 -12.39
C THR A 144 -13.30 0.82 -12.26
N LEU A 145 -13.61 0.28 -11.07
CA LEU A 145 -14.86 -0.46 -10.86
C LEU A 145 -16.07 0.47 -10.81
N GLY A 146 -15.93 1.66 -10.21
CA GLY A 146 -17.06 2.53 -9.91
C GLY A 146 -17.89 2.07 -8.72
N GLU A 147 -17.30 1.25 -7.85
CA GLU A 147 -17.90 0.83 -6.59
C GLU A 147 -17.51 1.82 -5.50
N PHE A 148 -18.52 2.31 -4.76
CA PHE A 148 -18.39 3.30 -3.67
C PHE A 148 -17.90 4.70 -4.07
N VAL A 149 -17.31 4.85 -5.25
CA VAL A 149 -16.98 6.12 -5.93
C VAL A 149 -17.43 6.04 -7.39
N PRO A 150 -17.73 7.16 -8.07
CA PRO A 150 -18.07 7.13 -9.49
C PRO A 150 -16.95 6.53 -10.33
N ARG A 151 -17.31 5.66 -11.29
CA ARG A 151 -16.36 5.13 -12.27
C ARG A 151 -15.75 6.28 -13.07
N ASN A 152 -14.43 6.29 -13.18
CA ASN A 152 -13.67 7.28 -13.91
C ASN A 152 -12.35 6.67 -14.35
N TYR A 153 -12.27 6.32 -15.64
CA TYR A 153 -11.10 5.64 -16.18
C TYR A 153 -9.90 6.57 -16.37
N ASP A 154 -10.11 7.85 -16.69
CA ASP A 154 -9.04 8.86 -16.68
C ASP A 154 -8.34 8.96 -15.31
N ARG A 155 -9.11 8.97 -14.22
CA ARG A 155 -8.55 8.93 -12.86
C ARG A 155 -7.89 7.59 -12.57
N ALA A 156 -8.48 6.48 -13.04
CA ALA A 156 -7.89 5.16 -12.83
C ALA A 156 -6.49 5.05 -13.47
N THR A 157 -6.37 5.45 -14.74
CA THR A 157 -5.10 5.43 -15.47
C THR A 157 -4.10 6.43 -14.89
N LEU A 158 -4.55 7.60 -14.42
CA LEU A 158 -3.71 8.54 -13.66
C LEU A 158 -3.11 7.89 -12.40
N TYR A 159 -3.94 7.22 -11.60
CA TYR A 159 -3.47 6.58 -10.37
C TYR A 159 -2.55 5.40 -10.64
N TYR A 160 -2.91 4.51 -11.57
CA TYR A 160 -2.04 3.39 -11.92
C TYR A 160 -0.73 3.86 -12.56
N GLY A 161 -0.77 4.91 -13.37
CA GLY A 161 0.46 5.51 -13.92
C GLY A 161 1.35 6.08 -12.82
N ALA A 162 0.76 6.77 -11.83
CA ALA A 162 1.51 7.26 -10.67
C ALA A 162 2.06 6.11 -9.80
N ALA A 163 1.30 5.03 -9.59
CA ALA A 163 1.76 3.85 -8.86
C ALA A 163 2.93 3.16 -9.57
N TRP A 164 2.86 3.03 -10.90
CA TRP A 164 3.96 2.52 -11.72
C TRP A 164 5.20 3.40 -11.63
N LEU A 165 5.02 4.72 -11.66
CA LEU A 165 6.12 5.67 -11.45
C LEU A 165 6.75 5.52 -10.06
N ALA A 166 5.95 5.24 -9.02
CA ALA A 166 6.39 4.97 -7.66
C ALA A 166 7.00 3.57 -7.45
N GLY A 167 6.98 2.70 -8.48
CA GLY A 167 7.68 1.42 -8.48
C GLY A 167 6.79 0.18 -8.52
N ASP A 168 5.46 0.32 -8.60
CA ASP A 168 4.55 -0.82 -8.77
C ASP A 168 4.54 -1.32 -10.22
N ALA A 169 5.28 -2.41 -10.49
CA ALA A 169 5.31 -3.01 -11.82
C ALA A 169 3.93 -3.50 -12.29
N SER A 170 3.07 -3.97 -11.36
CA SER A 170 1.73 -4.49 -11.71
C SER A 170 0.74 -3.38 -12.03
N ALA A 171 0.99 -2.15 -11.61
CA ALA A 171 0.15 -1.01 -11.98
C ALA A 171 0.14 -0.75 -13.50
N ALA A 172 1.20 -1.13 -14.22
CA ALA A 172 1.21 -1.08 -15.69
C ALA A 172 0.17 -2.03 -16.31
N ALA A 173 0.02 -3.24 -15.77
CA ALA A 173 -1.02 -4.16 -16.21
C ALA A 173 -2.42 -3.61 -15.93
N SER A 174 -2.64 -3.02 -14.75
CA SER A 174 -3.91 -2.39 -14.41
C SER A 174 -4.26 -1.24 -15.36
N ALA A 175 -3.30 -0.37 -15.68
CA ALA A 175 -3.49 0.68 -16.69
C ALA A 175 -3.83 0.10 -18.07
N ALA A 176 -3.10 -0.92 -18.54
CA ALA A 176 -3.36 -1.57 -19.82
C ALA A 176 -4.78 -2.18 -19.90
N ASN A 177 -5.22 -2.81 -18.81
CA ASN A 177 -6.56 -3.38 -18.71
C ASN A 177 -7.65 -2.30 -18.77
N VAL A 178 -7.42 -1.13 -18.14
CA VAL A 178 -8.37 0.01 -18.21
C VAL A 178 -8.47 0.54 -19.64
N TYR A 179 -7.34 0.85 -20.28
CA TYR A 179 -7.34 1.34 -21.66
C TYR A 179 -7.99 0.34 -22.64
N ASN A 180 -7.73 -0.95 -22.46
CA ASN A 180 -8.39 -1.97 -23.27
C ASN A 180 -9.92 -2.00 -23.05
N ALA A 181 -10.38 -1.81 -21.82
CA ALA A 181 -11.81 -1.71 -21.51
C ALA A 181 -12.47 -0.46 -22.13
N GLU A 182 -11.69 0.59 -22.37
CA GLU A 182 -12.11 1.80 -23.09
C GLU A 182 -11.96 1.70 -24.61
N HIS A 183 -11.47 0.57 -25.13
CA HIS A 183 -11.10 0.39 -26.54
C HIS A 183 -10.01 1.35 -27.05
N ASP A 184 -9.21 1.92 -26.16
CA ASP A 184 -7.98 2.64 -26.51
C ASP A 184 -6.84 1.62 -26.66
N LEU A 185 -6.79 1.00 -27.84
CA LEU A 185 -5.83 -0.08 -28.13
C LEU A 185 -4.38 0.42 -28.19
N VAL A 186 -4.17 1.69 -28.52
CA VAL A 186 -2.83 2.30 -28.58
C VAL A 186 -2.24 2.41 -27.19
N ASN A 187 -2.99 3.00 -26.25
CA ASN A 187 -2.53 3.12 -24.87
C ASN A 187 -2.57 1.78 -24.14
N ALA A 188 -3.51 0.89 -24.45
CA ALA A 188 -3.48 -0.49 -23.94
C ALA A 188 -2.18 -1.20 -24.31
N TYR A 189 -1.74 -1.09 -25.57
CA TYR A 189 -0.48 -1.68 -26.03
C TYR A 189 0.74 -1.03 -25.36
N LEU A 190 0.75 0.30 -25.26
CA LEU A 190 1.82 1.05 -24.57
C LEU A 190 2.02 0.56 -23.13
N TRP A 191 0.93 0.45 -22.38
CA TRP A 191 0.97 0.02 -20.98
C TRP A 191 1.22 -1.47 -20.82
N ALA A 192 0.76 -2.31 -21.76
CA ALA A 192 1.07 -3.74 -21.77
C ALA A 192 2.59 -3.98 -21.94
N LEU A 193 3.28 -3.22 -22.80
CA LEU A 193 4.74 -3.32 -22.96
C LEU A 193 5.53 -2.91 -21.71
N ARG A 194 4.94 -2.12 -20.81
CA ARG A 194 5.54 -1.71 -19.53
C ARG A 194 5.40 -2.75 -18.43
N CYS A 195 4.47 -3.69 -18.60
CA CYS A 195 4.29 -4.83 -17.71
C CYS A 195 5.42 -5.85 -17.95
N THR A 196 6.56 -5.63 -17.29
CA THR A 196 7.78 -6.43 -17.42
C THR A 196 7.99 -7.32 -16.18
N SER A 197 9.20 -7.85 -15.96
CA SER A 197 9.50 -8.83 -14.89
C SER A 197 8.90 -8.43 -13.53
N GLY A 198 8.08 -9.31 -12.95
CA GLY A 198 7.40 -9.08 -11.67
C GLY A 198 6.03 -8.41 -11.76
N CYS A 199 5.62 -7.98 -12.96
CA CYS A 199 4.25 -7.52 -13.21
C CYS A 199 3.27 -8.71 -13.23
N THR A 200 2.10 -8.52 -12.63
CA THR A 200 1.02 -9.51 -12.59
C THR A 200 -0.33 -8.87 -12.96
N GLY A 201 -1.32 -9.69 -13.30
CA GLY A 201 -2.69 -9.21 -13.52
C GLY A 201 -2.98 -8.62 -14.91
N LEU A 202 -2.07 -8.74 -15.88
CA LEU A 202 -2.36 -8.37 -17.28
C LEU A 202 -3.38 -9.37 -17.86
N ARG A 203 -4.54 -8.88 -18.29
CA ARG A 203 -5.64 -9.72 -18.80
C ARG A 203 -5.69 -9.77 -20.33
N VAL A 204 -4.90 -8.93 -20.97
CA VAL A 204 -4.87 -8.74 -22.43
C VAL A 204 -3.57 -9.26 -22.99
N GLU A 205 -3.66 -10.04 -24.06
CA GLU A 205 -2.47 -10.57 -24.71
C GLU A 205 -1.77 -9.45 -25.49
N THR A 206 -0.50 -9.22 -25.19
CA THR A 206 0.29 -8.14 -25.80
C THR A 206 0.37 -8.31 -27.33
N SER A 207 0.47 -9.55 -27.82
CA SER A 207 0.49 -9.84 -29.26
C SER A 207 -0.86 -9.57 -29.94
N ALA A 208 -1.99 -9.73 -29.21
CA ALA A 208 -3.30 -9.42 -29.75
C ALA A 208 -3.46 -7.91 -29.93
N LEU A 209 -3.02 -7.11 -28.95
CA LEU A 209 -2.98 -5.66 -29.04
C LEU A 209 -2.07 -5.21 -30.20
N GLU A 210 -0.86 -5.76 -30.31
CA GLU A 210 0.04 -5.45 -31.42
C GLU A 210 -0.59 -5.73 -32.79
N SER A 211 -1.23 -6.89 -32.96
CA SER A 211 -1.87 -7.27 -34.22
C SER A 211 -3.07 -6.40 -34.62
N SER A 212 -3.61 -5.63 -33.67
CA SER A 212 -4.76 -4.73 -33.90
C SER A 212 -4.36 -3.34 -34.37
N LEU A 213 -3.06 -3.02 -34.43
CA LEU A 213 -2.52 -1.71 -34.76
C LEU A 213 -1.78 -1.72 -36.10
N ASP A 214 -1.68 -0.56 -36.74
CA ASP A 214 -0.85 -0.39 -37.94
C ASP A 214 0.65 -0.33 -37.59
N THR A 215 1.51 -0.66 -38.56
CA THR A 215 2.96 -0.72 -38.36
C THR A 215 3.58 0.60 -37.88
N PRO A 216 3.25 1.79 -38.44
CA PRO A 216 3.68 3.06 -37.87
C PRO A 216 3.34 3.23 -36.39
N THR A 217 2.11 2.93 -35.99
CA THR A 217 1.65 3.02 -34.61
C THR A 217 2.41 2.07 -33.69
N ILE A 218 2.59 0.80 -34.10
CA ILE A 218 3.39 -0.18 -33.34
C ILE A 218 4.79 0.36 -33.05
N ARG A 219 5.48 0.88 -34.08
CA ARG A 219 6.85 1.41 -33.93
C ARG A 219 6.90 2.61 -33.00
N LEU A 220 5.91 3.51 -33.06
CA LEU A 220 5.80 4.65 -32.16
C LEU A 220 5.63 4.18 -30.71
N VAL A 221 4.69 3.27 -30.46
CA VAL A 221 4.41 2.74 -29.13
C VAL A 221 5.65 2.04 -28.55
N GLN A 222 6.29 1.16 -29.31
CA GLN A 222 7.51 0.46 -28.89
C GLN A 222 8.66 1.44 -28.56
N ALA A 223 8.83 2.50 -29.34
CA ALA A 223 9.83 3.54 -29.08
C ALA A 223 9.53 4.37 -27.80
N LYS A 224 8.26 4.43 -27.39
CA LYS A 224 7.79 5.22 -26.24
C LYS A 224 7.55 4.40 -24.97
N ALA A 225 7.46 3.08 -25.06
CA ALA A 225 7.15 2.21 -23.93
C ALA A 225 8.16 2.35 -22.77
N ALA A 226 9.45 2.46 -23.08
CA ALA A 226 10.52 2.63 -22.08
C ALA A 226 10.62 4.06 -21.51
N ASP A 227 10.04 5.06 -22.18
CA ASP A 227 10.05 6.44 -21.73
C ASP A 227 9.02 6.64 -20.60
N ARG A 228 9.52 6.72 -19.37
CA ARG A 228 8.70 6.92 -18.16
C ARG A 228 8.01 8.29 -18.11
N SER A 229 8.32 9.23 -18.99
CA SER A 229 7.60 10.51 -19.08
C SER A 229 6.34 10.44 -19.95
N THR A 230 6.24 9.43 -20.82
CA THR A 230 5.09 9.26 -21.71
C THR A 230 3.95 8.57 -20.94
N MET A 231 2.91 9.28 -20.54
CA MET A 231 1.75 8.68 -19.85
C MET A 231 0.66 8.17 -20.80
N GLY A 232 0.64 8.65 -22.04
CA GLY A 232 -0.24 8.20 -23.11
C GLY A 232 0.17 8.76 -24.47
N LEU A 233 -0.50 8.31 -25.52
CA LEU A 233 -0.33 8.71 -26.93
C LEU A 233 -1.65 9.19 -27.52
#